data_AF-G8AE01-F1
#
_entry.id   AF-G8AE01-F1
#
_cell.length_a   1.000
_cell.length_b   1.000
_cell.length_c   1.000
_cell.angle_alpha   90.00
_cell.angle_beta   90.00
_cell.angle_gamma   90.00
#
_symmetry.space_group_name_H-M   'P 1'
#
loop_
_entity.id
_entity.type
_entity.pdbx_description
1 polymer ?
#
loop_
_entity_poly.entity_id
_entity_poly.type
_entity_poly.pdbx_seq_one_letter_code
_entity_poly.pdbx_strand_id
1 'polypeptide(L)'
;EEKKKSSWAHIVDLEHKIDNFNEVVPDMAREFPFELDTFQQEAIYHLEQGDSVFVAAHTSAGKTVIAEYAIAMAKRNMTKAIYTSPIKALSNQKFRDFKETFKDIDVGLITGDVQINPEANCLIMTTEILRSMLYRGADLIRDVEFVIFDEVHYVN
;
A
#
# COMPACT_ATOMS: atom_id res chain seq x y z
N GLU A 1 -32.21 3.96 -25.40
CA GLU A 1 -30.75 3.89 -25.17
C GLU A 1 -30.51 3.36 -23.76
N GLU A 2 -30.02 2.13 -23.63
CA GLU A 2 -29.64 1.57 -22.32
C GLU A 2 -28.32 2.22 -21.88
N LYS A 3 -28.36 2.95 -20.77
CA LYS A 3 -27.13 3.37 -20.07
C LYS A 3 -26.43 2.10 -19.57
N LYS A 4 -25.28 1.76 -20.17
CA LYS A 4 -24.33 0.79 -19.59
C LYS A 4 -24.08 1.18 -18.12
N LYS A 5 -24.48 0.33 -17.17
CA LYS A 5 -24.08 0.47 -15.77
C LYS A 5 -22.56 0.37 -15.71
N SER A 6 -21.87 1.45 -15.35
CA SER A 6 -20.44 1.40 -15.05
C SER A 6 -20.23 0.62 -13.75
N SER A 7 -19.53 -0.51 -13.81
CA SER A 7 -18.99 -1.15 -12.60
C SER A 7 -17.63 -0.53 -12.31
N TRP A 8 -17.43 -0.06 -11.08
CA TRP A 8 -16.16 0.53 -10.61
C TRP A 8 -15.31 -0.46 -9.81
N ALA A 9 -15.91 -1.59 -9.42
CA ALA A 9 -15.23 -2.69 -8.76
C ALA A 9 -15.21 -3.89 -9.73
N HIS A 10 -14.04 -4.47 -9.92
CA HIS A 10 -13.81 -5.62 -10.77
C HIS A 10 -13.28 -6.76 -9.91
N ILE A 11 -13.89 -7.94 -10.03
CA ILE A 11 -13.42 -9.14 -9.34
C ILE A 11 -12.39 -9.80 -10.24
N VAL A 12 -11.19 -10.02 -9.69
CA VAL A 12 -10.13 -10.76 -10.37
C VAL A 12 -10.43 -12.25 -10.27
N ASP A 13 -10.36 -12.94 -11.40
CA ASP A 13 -10.42 -14.40 -11.44
C ASP A 13 -9.08 -14.98 -11.00
N LEU A 14 -9.05 -15.70 -9.88
CA LEU A 14 -7.82 -16.27 -9.34
C LEU A 14 -7.33 -17.51 -10.12
N GLU A 15 -8.14 -18.06 -11.02
CA GLU A 15 -7.70 -19.12 -11.93
C GLU A 15 -6.92 -18.57 -13.14
N HIS A 16 -7.12 -17.28 -13.45
CA HIS A 16 -6.32 -16.58 -14.46
C HIS A 16 -4.89 -16.36 -13.95
N LYS A 17 -3.91 -16.57 -14.83
CA LYS A 17 -2.50 -16.36 -14.53
C LYS A 17 -1.88 -15.41 -15.54
N ILE A 18 -1.04 -14.51 -15.04
CA ILE A 18 -0.22 -13.64 -15.88
C ILE A 18 1.08 -14.38 -16.22
N ASP A 19 1.05 -15.22 -17.25
CA ASP A 19 2.20 -16.05 -17.63
C ASP A 19 3.43 -15.23 -18.07
N ASN A 20 3.24 -13.99 -18.52
CA ASN A 20 4.27 -13.07 -18.98
C ASN A 20 4.39 -11.82 -18.09
N PHE A 21 4.33 -11.99 -16.77
CA PHE A 21 4.33 -10.89 -15.80
C PHE A 21 5.42 -9.83 -16.03
N ASN A 22 6.66 -10.25 -16.29
CA ASN A 22 7.79 -9.34 -16.54
C ASN A 22 7.68 -8.56 -17.86
N GLU A 23 6.84 -9.00 -18.80
CA GLU A 23 6.57 -8.26 -20.05
C GLU A 23 5.50 -7.19 -19.85
N VAL A 24 4.48 -7.48 -19.03
CA VAL A 24 3.40 -6.54 -18.73
C VAL A 24 3.76 -5.53 -17.63
N VAL A 25 4.74 -5.85 -16.79
CA VAL A 25 5.34 -4.93 -15.80
C VAL A 25 6.87 -4.91 -15.99
N PRO A 26 7.38 -4.21 -17.02
CA PRO A 26 8.81 -4.28 -17.38
C PRO A 26 9.74 -3.48 -16.47
N ASP A 27 9.24 -2.43 -15.82
CA ASP A 27 10.01 -1.56 -14.91
C ASP A 27 9.41 -1.63 -13.51
N MET A 28 9.64 -2.76 -12.82
CA MET A 28 9.05 -2.98 -11.50
C MET A 28 9.58 -1.98 -10.47
N ALA A 29 8.70 -1.41 -9.65
CA ALA A 29 9.11 -0.52 -8.56
C ALA A 29 9.96 -1.23 -7.48
N ARG A 30 9.79 -2.55 -7.33
CA ARG A 30 10.53 -3.40 -6.38
C ARG A 30 10.57 -4.85 -6.86
N GLU A 31 11.76 -5.44 -6.84
CA GLU A 31 11.96 -6.88 -7.07
C GLU A 31 11.98 -7.66 -5.75
N PHE A 32 11.58 -8.93 -5.81
CA PHE A 32 11.57 -9.84 -4.66
C PHE A 32 12.44 -11.07 -4.98
N PRO A 33 13.13 -11.66 -3.98
CA PRO A 33 14.02 -12.82 -4.19
C PRO A 33 13.28 -14.15 -4.39
N PHE A 34 11.95 -14.11 -4.51
CA PHE A 34 11.07 -15.25 -4.68
C PHE A 34 10.04 -14.95 -5.77
N GLU A 35 9.45 -15.99 -6.32
CA GLU A 35 8.36 -15.86 -7.28
C GLU A 35 7.09 -15.39 -6.58
N LEU A 36 6.44 -14.37 -7.15
CA LEU A 36 5.20 -13.81 -6.64
C LEU A 36 4.03 -14.77 -6.89
N ASP A 37 3.15 -14.92 -5.89
CA ASP A 37 1.90 -15.65 -6.10
C ASP A 37 1.00 -14.93 -7.10
N THR A 38 0.10 -15.65 -7.77
CA THR A 38 -0.83 -15.11 -8.77
C THR A 38 -1.56 -13.85 -8.28
N PHE A 39 -2.10 -13.87 -7.06
CA PHE A 39 -2.82 -12.70 -6.53
C PHE A 39 -1.91 -11.49 -6.26
N GLN A 40 -0.61 -11.72 -5.99
CA GLN A 40 0.37 -10.65 -5.79
C GLN A 40 0.73 -10.03 -7.14
N GLN A 41 0.92 -10.86 -8.18
CA GLN A 41 1.15 -10.41 -9.55
C GLN A 41 -0.03 -9.58 -10.08
N GLU A 42 -1.26 -10.10 -9.95
CA GLU A 42 -2.47 -9.39 -10.36
C GLU A 42 -2.62 -8.04 -9.62
N ALA A 43 -2.38 -8.02 -8.31
CA ALA A 43 -2.44 -6.78 -7.54
C ALA A 43 -1.38 -5.76 -8.00
N ILE A 44 -0.13 -6.21 -8.21
CA ILE A 44 0.94 -5.34 -8.69
C ILE A 44 0.65 -4.81 -10.09
N TYR A 45 0.17 -5.68 -10.99
CA TYR A 45 -0.21 -5.29 -12.34
C TYR A 45 -1.27 -4.18 -12.32
N HIS A 46 -2.34 -4.36 -11.54
CA HIS A 46 -3.39 -3.33 -11.41
C HIS A 46 -2.90 -2.05 -10.75
N LEU A 47 -2.02 -2.13 -9.75
CA LEU A 47 -1.37 -0.94 -9.19
C LEU A 47 -0.59 -0.16 -10.27
N GLU A 48 0.18 -0.86 -11.11
CA GLU A 48 0.93 -0.24 -12.23
C GLU A 48 0.03 0.31 -13.34
N GLN A 49 -1.22 -0.14 -13.46
CA GLN A 49 -2.23 0.51 -14.31
C GLN A 49 -2.83 1.78 -13.68
N GLY A 50 -2.48 2.10 -12.43
CA GLY A 50 -3.05 3.21 -11.67
C GLY A 50 -4.40 2.88 -11.00
N ASP A 51 -4.79 1.62 -10.97
CA ASP A 51 -6.01 1.17 -10.30
C ASP A 51 -5.78 1.00 -8.79
N SER A 52 -6.87 1.06 -8.02
CA SER A 52 -6.87 0.66 -6.61
C SER A 52 -7.13 -0.83 -6.47
N VAL A 53 -6.47 -1.49 -5.50
CA VAL A 53 -6.63 -2.92 -5.25
C VAL A 53 -7.24 -3.19 -3.87
N PHE A 54 -8.09 -4.20 -3.78
CA PHE A 54 -8.61 -4.74 -2.53
C PHE A 54 -8.24 -6.22 -2.43
N VAL A 55 -7.35 -6.56 -1.49
CA VAL A 55 -6.78 -7.91 -1.39
C VAL A 55 -7.24 -8.58 -0.11
N ALA A 56 -8.07 -9.62 -0.26
CA ALA A 56 -8.55 -10.44 0.85
C ALA A 56 -7.89 -11.83 0.81
N ALA A 57 -6.77 -11.98 1.52
CA ALA A 57 -6.07 -13.25 1.72
C ALA A 57 -5.85 -13.54 3.21
N HIS A 58 -5.57 -14.79 3.56
CA HIS A 58 -5.32 -15.18 4.96
C HIS A 58 -4.09 -14.46 5.54
N THR A 59 -4.01 -14.37 6.87
CA THR A 59 -2.79 -13.91 7.56
C THR A 59 -1.63 -14.84 7.18
N SER A 60 -0.43 -14.27 7.05
CA SER A 60 0.77 -14.98 6.59
C SER A 60 0.80 -15.40 5.12
N ALA A 61 -0.22 -15.06 4.31
CA ALA A 61 -0.21 -15.31 2.86
C ALA A 61 0.67 -14.34 2.04
N GLY A 62 1.47 -13.50 2.68
CA GLY A 62 2.36 -12.56 1.97
C GLY A 62 1.72 -11.28 1.44
N LYS A 63 0.53 -10.88 1.94
CA LYS A 63 -0.13 -9.61 1.56
C LYS A 63 0.78 -8.37 1.65
N THR A 64 1.74 -8.38 2.58
CA THR A 64 2.71 -7.30 2.79
C THR A 64 3.50 -6.96 1.51
N VAL A 65 3.73 -7.93 0.62
CA VAL A 65 4.40 -7.71 -0.68
C VAL A 65 3.73 -6.60 -1.49
N ILE A 66 2.40 -6.56 -1.50
CA ILE A 66 1.62 -5.57 -2.25
C ILE A 66 1.76 -4.18 -1.61
N ALA A 67 1.78 -4.12 -0.28
CA ALA A 67 2.04 -2.87 0.44
C ALA A 67 3.46 -2.37 0.20
N GLU A 68 4.46 -3.26 0.23
CA GLU A 68 5.85 -2.89 -0.07
C GLU A 68 6.02 -2.36 -1.49
N TYR A 69 5.32 -2.97 -2.45
CA TYR A 69 5.35 -2.52 -3.83
C TYR A 69 4.72 -1.14 -4.00
N ALA A 70 3.55 -0.89 -3.41
CA ALA A 70 2.91 0.43 -3.43
C ALA A 70 3.79 1.53 -2.79
N ILE A 71 4.51 1.21 -1.71
CA ILE A 71 5.47 2.13 -1.09
C ILE A 71 6.65 2.43 -2.05
N ALA A 72 7.16 1.42 -2.74
CA ALA A 72 8.22 1.59 -3.71
C ALA A 72 7.76 2.40 -4.94
N MET A 73 6.53 2.18 -5.41
CA MET A 73 5.92 2.99 -6.47
C MET A 73 5.82 4.45 -6.06
N ALA A 74 5.36 4.74 -4.83
CA ALA A 74 5.32 6.12 -4.33
C ALA A 74 6.71 6.78 -4.37
N LYS A 75 7.75 6.04 -3.95
CA LYS A 75 9.12 6.53 -4.02
C LYS A 75 9.55 6.84 -5.45
N ARG A 76 9.29 5.92 -6.39
CA ARG A 76 9.60 6.08 -7.82
C ARG A 76 8.88 7.29 -8.42
N ASN A 77 7.63 7.52 -8.02
CA ASN A 77 6.77 8.60 -8.50
C ASN A 77 7.01 9.95 -7.80
N MET A 78 7.95 10.00 -6.84
CA MET A 78 8.21 11.17 -5.99
C MET A 78 6.98 11.62 -5.18
N THR A 79 6.12 10.68 -4.82
CA THR A 79 4.95 10.87 -3.96
C THR A 79 5.18 10.21 -2.59
N LYS A 80 4.15 10.18 -1.75
CA LYS A 80 4.14 9.56 -0.42
C LYS A 80 3.15 8.41 -0.35
N ALA A 81 3.50 7.42 0.47
CA ALA A 81 2.60 6.34 0.88
C ALA A 81 2.30 6.46 2.38
N ILE A 82 1.02 6.31 2.74
CA ILE A 82 0.60 6.20 4.14
C ILE A 82 0.25 4.75 4.42
N TYR A 83 0.89 4.16 5.42
CA TYR A 83 0.53 2.85 5.95
C TYR A 83 -0.26 3.03 7.25
N THR A 84 -1.50 2.55 7.26
CA THR A 84 -2.34 2.56 8.45
C THR A 84 -2.35 1.20 9.13
N SER A 85 -2.25 1.21 10.45
CA SER A 85 -2.38 0.02 11.30
C SER A 85 -3.44 0.27 12.38
N PRO A 86 -4.18 -0.76 12.84
CA PRO A 86 -5.30 -0.58 13.76
C PRO A 86 -4.88 -0.12 15.16
N ILE A 87 -3.66 -0.43 15.60
CA ILE A 87 -3.19 -0.06 16.94
C ILE A 87 -1.73 0.45 16.95
N LYS A 88 -1.42 1.32 17.90
CA LYS A 88 -0.09 1.94 18.07
C LYS A 88 1.04 0.92 18.21
N ALA A 89 0.80 -0.19 18.92
CA ALA A 89 1.81 -1.23 19.11
C ALA A 89 2.25 -1.85 17.77
N LEU A 90 1.28 -2.15 16.89
CA LEU A 90 1.55 -2.67 15.54
C LEU A 90 2.18 -1.62 14.64
N SER A 91 1.80 -0.34 14.75
CA SER A 91 2.47 0.75 14.03
C SER A 91 3.96 0.84 14.37
N ASN A 92 4.32 0.69 15.65
CA ASN A 92 5.73 0.67 16.07
C ASN A 92 6.49 -0.56 15.54
N GLN A 93 5.83 -1.72 15.49
CA GLN A 93 6.42 -2.93 14.92
C GLN A 93 6.68 -2.74 13.43
N LYS A 94 5.64 -2.33 12.67
CA LYS A 94 5.75 -2.05 11.23
C LYS A 94 6.80 -1.00 10.92
N PHE A 95 6.98 0.01 11.78
CA PHE A 95 8.04 1.00 11.64
C PHE A 95 9.44 0.39 11.68
N ARG A 96 9.69 -0.54 12.61
CA ARG A 96 10.97 -1.26 12.65
C ARG A 96 11.12 -2.17 11.45
N ASP A 97 10.10 -2.95 11.13
CA ASP A 97 10.11 -3.88 10.01
C ASP A 97 10.41 -3.14 8.69
N PHE A 98 9.71 -2.03 8.40
CA PHE A 98 9.94 -1.25 7.18
C PHE A 98 11.28 -0.52 7.16
N LYS A 99 11.79 -0.07 8.31
CA LYS A 99 13.17 0.46 8.38
C LYS A 99 14.23 -0.60 8.11
N GLU A 100 13.95 -1.86 8.44
CA GLU A 100 14.82 -2.98 8.12
C GLU A 100 14.71 -3.38 6.65
N THR A 101 13.48 -3.46 6.13
CA THR A 101 13.15 -3.85 4.75
C THR A 101 13.61 -2.84 3.70
N PHE A 102 13.40 -1.54 3.94
CA PHE A 102 13.76 -0.49 2.99
C PHE A 102 15.08 0.16 3.35
N LYS A 103 16.04 0.14 2.42
CA LYS A 103 17.37 0.77 2.60
C LYS A 103 17.46 2.15 1.97
N ASP A 104 16.61 2.41 0.99
CA ASP A 104 16.60 3.57 0.10
C ASP A 104 15.30 4.38 0.19
N ILE A 105 14.32 3.90 0.96
CA ILE A 105 13.06 4.58 1.23
C ILE A 105 13.05 5.09 2.67
N ASP A 106 12.86 6.40 2.83
CA ASP A 106 12.67 6.98 4.14
C ASP A 106 11.32 6.57 4.71
N VAL A 107 11.36 6.01 5.92
CA VAL A 107 10.20 5.62 6.70
C VAL A 107 10.06 6.54 7.91
N GLY A 108 8.84 6.97 8.19
CA GLY A 108 8.45 7.78 9.34
C GLY A 108 7.28 7.16 10.11
N LEU A 109 7.07 7.65 11.33
CA LEU A 109 6.00 7.21 12.23
C LEU A 109 5.31 8.44 12.81
N ILE A 110 4.00 8.54 12.64
CA ILE A 110 3.17 9.59 13.24
C ILE A 110 2.13 8.94 14.15
N THR A 111 2.25 9.24 15.44
CA THR A 111 1.28 8.86 16.47
C THR A 111 0.83 10.10 17.24
N GLY A 112 -0.14 9.96 18.14
CA GLY A 112 -0.60 11.08 18.97
C GLY A 112 0.49 11.67 19.87
N ASP A 113 1.45 10.85 20.28
CA ASP A 113 2.48 11.25 21.26
C ASP A 113 3.84 11.55 20.62
N VAL A 114 4.13 10.92 19.48
CA VAL A 114 5.46 10.91 18.85
C VAL A 114 5.34 11.08 17.35
N GLN A 115 6.19 11.93 16.79
CA GLN A 115 6.43 12.05 15.36
C GLN A 115 7.92 11.79 15.07
N ILE A 116 8.20 10.83 14.19
CA ILE A 116 9.54 10.46 13.74
C ILE A 116 9.55 10.60 12.22
N ASN A 117 10.49 11.40 11.70
CA ASN A 117 10.69 11.60 10.27
C ASN A 117 9.38 11.90 9.49
N PRO A 118 8.64 12.98 9.83
CA PRO A 118 7.35 13.29 9.20
C PRO A 118 7.46 13.61 7.70
N GLU A 119 8.65 13.95 7.22
CA GLU A 119 8.94 14.21 5.81
C GLU A 119 9.25 12.94 4.99
N ALA A 120 9.23 11.77 5.62
CA ALA A 120 9.46 10.48 4.99
C ALA A 120 8.58 10.22 3.75
N ASN A 121 9.08 9.36 2.86
CA ASN A 121 8.31 8.86 1.71
C ASN A 121 7.18 7.91 2.17
N CYS A 122 7.46 7.06 3.16
CA CYS A 122 6.48 6.16 3.77
C CYS A 122 6.17 6.61 5.19
N LEU A 123 4.91 6.91 5.50
CA LEU A 123 4.47 7.31 6.83
C LEU A 123 3.55 6.25 7.43
N ILE A 124 3.96 5.72 8.58
CA ILE A 124 3.15 4.78 9.34
C ILE A 124 2.35 5.56 10.39
N MET A 125 1.06 5.29 10.50
CA MET A 125 0.19 5.92 11.49
C MET A 125 -1.00 5.02 11.83
N THR A 126 -1.84 5.45 12.77
CA THR A 126 -3.15 4.81 12.99
C THR A 126 -4.21 5.48 12.13
N THR A 127 -5.36 4.82 11.95
CA THR A 127 -6.49 5.38 11.18
C THR A 127 -7.04 6.65 11.81
N GLU A 128 -6.98 6.81 13.13
CA GLU A 128 -7.42 8.03 13.82
C GLU A 128 -6.51 9.23 13.54
N ILE A 129 -5.20 8.99 13.39
CA ILE A 129 -4.24 10.04 13.03
C ILE A 129 -4.47 10.48 11.59
N LEU A 130 -4.62 9.53 10.66
CA LEU A 130 -4.99 9.83 9.27
C LEU A 130 -6.30 10.63 9.20
N ARG A 131 -7.32 10.18 9.93
CA ARG A 131 -8.60 10.89 10.04
C ARG A 131 -8.41 12.32 10.54
N SER A 132 -7.62 12.53 11.59
CA SER A 132 -7.32 13.87 12.13
C SER A 132 -6.65 14.77 11.09
N MET A 133 -5.69 14.22 10.32
CA MET A 133 -5.02 14.97 9.24
C MET A 133 -6.00 15.39 8.14
N LEU A 134 -6.91 14.49 7.75
CA LEU A 134 -7.96 14.77 6.76
C LEU A 134 -8.89 15.89 7.23
N TYR A 135 -9.37 15.84 8.49
CA TYR A 135 -10.24 16.88 9.04
C TYR A 135 -9.57 18.25 9.17
N ARG A 136 -8.25 18.26 9.40
CA ARG A 136 -7.46 19.50 9.53
C ARG A 136 -6.98 20.05 8.19
N GLY A 137 -7.17 19.31 7.09
CA GLY A 137 -6.65 19.69 5.77
C GLY A 137 -5.12 19.76 5.75
N ALA A 138 -4.44 18.79 6.37
CA ALA A 138 -2.99 18.79 6.46
C ALA A 138 -2.34 18.81 5.07
N ASP A 139 -1.38 19.72 4.85
CA ASP A 139 -0.71 19.89 3.54
C ASP A 139 0.00 18.61 3.07
N LEU A 140 0.46 17.78 4.02
CA LEU A 140 1.09 16.49 3.75
C LEU A 140 0.25 15.57 2.87
N ILE A 141 -1.09 15.69 2.90
CA ILE A 141 -2.01 14.84 2.13
C ILE A 141 -1.88 15.10 0.63
N ARG A 142 -1.40 16.28 0.21
CA ARG A 142 -1.31 16.66 -1.21
C ARG A 142 -0.35 15.79 -1.99
N ASP A 143 0.68 15.27 -1.32
CA ASP A 143 1.72 14.45 -1.94
C ASP A 143 1.45 12.95 -1.79
N VAL A 144 0.32 12.54 -1.20
CA VAL A 144 0.00 11.12 -0.96
C VAL A 144 -0.62 10.50 -2.21
N GLU A 145 -0.01 9.43 -2.69
CA GLU A 145 -0.53 8.61 -3.80
C GLU A 145 -1.22 7.34 -3.28
N PHE A 146 -0.64 6.70 -2.27
CA PHE A 146 -1.16 5.44 -1.73
C PHE A 146 -1.53 5.55 -0.26
N VAL A 147 -2.69 4.99 0.10
CA VAL A 147 -3.10 4.75 1.48
C VAL A 147 -3.34 3.25 1.67
N ILE A 148 -2.45 2.59 2.39
CA ILE A 148 -2.55 1.17 2.73
C ILE A 148 -3.38 1.04 4.00
N PHE A 149 -4.52 0.33 3.90
CA PHE A 149 -5.31 -0.09 5.03
C PHE A 149 -4.98 -1.54 5.39
N ASP A 150 -4.17 -1.73 6.43
CA ASP A 150 -3.86 -3.06 6.93
C ASP A 150 -4.91 -3.53 7.93
N GLU A 151 -5.16 -4.83 7.96
CA GLU A 151 -6.12 -5.49 8.85
C GLU A 151 -7.52 -4.85 8.85
N VAL A 152 -8.09 -4.59 7.66
CA VAL A 152 -9.43 -4.00 7.46
C VAL A 152 -10.56 -4.75 8.20
N HIS A 153 -10.33 -6.02 8.56
CA HIS A 153 -11.28 -6.79 9.37
C HIS A 153 -11.52 -6.21 10.78
N TYR A 154 -10.69 -5.26 11.24
CA TYR A 154 -10.92 -4.50 12.48
C TYR A 154 -11.97 -3.38 12.36
N VAL A 155 -12.51 -3.10 11.16
CA VAL A 155 -13.48 -2.01 10.91
C VAL A 155 -14.92 -2.39 11.31
N ASN A 156 -15.11 -3.38 12.18
CA ASN A 156 -16.43 -3.85 12.65
C ASN A 156 -16.99 -3.02 13.80
#